data_AF-A0A7W4FKA3-F1
#
_entry.id   AF-A0A7W4FKA3-F1
#
_cell.length_a   1.000
_cell.length_b   1.000
_cell.length_c   1.000
_cell.angle_alpha   90.00
_cell.angle_beta   90.00
_cell.angle_gamma   90.00
#
_symmetry.space_group_name_H-M   'P 1'
#
loop_
_entity.id
_entity.type
_entity.pdbx_description
1 polymer ?
#
loop_
_entity_poly.entity_id
_entity_poly.type
_entity_poly.pdbx_seq_one_letter_code
_entity_poly.pdbx_strand_id
1 'polypeptide(L)'
;MATIVEKFFDSKDALTAELSTTLEQSLVSGIEADGRAVLMVSGGSSPAPAYKHLSNLALDWAKIDVAMVDERWVDVAHEKSNEAFIKSTLLQNHGAAANFITMKNNAETAQQGSAECEAAYQQLKRPFDVTILGMGPDGHTASLFPHAGGLQQGLETSQLVCAINAIESEVTGNITERMTLTLAAIAQSKVVKLLISGEEKLAVYKAAKAGGDENDMPLRAVLNHPTINIEVYWAP
;
A
#
# COMPACT_ATOMS: atom_id res chain seq x y z
N MET A 1 -9.50 17.52 4.02
CA MET A 1 -8.19 17.33 3.35
C MET A 1 -7.25 16.66 4.32
N ALA A 2 -6.41 15.78 3.80
CA ALA A 2 -5.34 15.13 4.55
C ALA A 2 -4.29 16.15 5.00
N THR A 3 -3.56 15.80 6.06
CA THR A 3 -2.31 16.50 6.41
C THR A 3 -1.22 16.00 5.47
N ILE A 4 -0.78 16.84 4.53
CA ILE A 4 0.18 16.47 3.49
C ILE A 4 1.56 17.07 3.79
N VAL A 5 2.59 16.21 3.83
CA VAL A 5 4.00 16.61 3.88
C VAL A 5 4.68 16.13 2.60
N GLU A 6 5.19 17.06 1.79
CA GLU A 6 5.92 16.74 0.56
C GLU A 6 7.42 16.69 0.84
N LYS A 7 8.06 15.55 0.53
CA LYS A 7 9.51 15.32 0.65
C LYS A 7 10.08 15.04 -0.74
N PHE A 8 10.75 16.03 -1.32
CA PHE A 8 11.36 15.92 -2.65
C PHE A 8 12.87 15.75 -2.51
N PHE A 9 13.42 14.80 -3.25
CA PHE A 9 14.81 14.38 -3.15
C PHE A 9 15.52 14.55 -4.50
N ASP A 10 16.82 14.86 -4.46
CA ASP A 10 17.63 15.03 -5.67
C ASP A 10 17.92 13.70 -6.40
N SER A 11 17.71 12.57 -5.73
CA SER A 11 17.95 11.23 -6.30
C SER A 11 17.10 10.14 -5.65
N LYS A 12 16.93 9.03 -6.36
CA LYS A 12 16.27 7.82 -5.84
C LYS A 12 17.01 7.21 -4.65
N ASP A 13 18.34 7.36 -4.60
CA ASP A 13 19.14 6.87 -3.47
C ASP A 13 18.87 7.67 -2.19
N ALA A 14 18.79 9.01 -2.31
CA ALA A 14 18.43 9.88 -1.18
C ALA A 14 17.01 9.60 -0.68
N LEU A 15 16.05 9.43 -1.60
CA LEU A 15 14.69 9.01 -1.26
C LEU A 15 14.69 7.66 -0.53
N THR A 16 15.42 6.68 -1.06
CA THR A 16 15.51 5.33 -0.48
C THR A 16 16.11 5.35 0.92
N ALA A 17 17.14 6.17 1.15
CA ALA A 17 17.79 6.29 2.46
C ALA A 17 16.83 6.87 3.52
N GLU A 18 16.12 7.95 3.19
CA GLU A 18 15.10 8.55 4.08
C GLU A 18 13.93 7.58 4.30
N LEU A 19 13.42 6.95 3.24
CA LEU A 19 12.33 5.99 3.34
C LEU A 19 12.72 4.83 4.27
N SER A 20 13.91 4.26 4.09
CA SER A 20 14.41 3.14 4.91
C SER A 20 14.50 3.53 6.38
N THR A 21 15.13 4.68 6.66
CA THR A 21 15.30 5.21 8.03
C THR A 21 13.95 5.45 8.70
N THR A 22 13.01 6.07 8.00
CA THR A 22 11.71 6.41 8.58
C THR A 22 10.78 5.20 8.72
N LEU A 23 10.93 4.17 7.88
CA LEU A 23 10.23 2.89 8.06
C LEU A 23 10.73 2.14 9.29
N GLU A 24 12.05 2.06 9.48
CA GLU A 24 12.64 1.48 10.69
C GLU A 24 12.12 2.18 11.94
N GLN A 25 12.15 3.52 11.95
CA GLN A 25 11.64 4.32 13.06
C GLN A 25 10.16 4.04 13.36
N SER A 26 9.30 4.00 12.34
CA SER A 26 7.86 3.69 12.52
C SER A 26 7.67 2.30 13.14
N LEU A 27 8.45 1.32 12.73
CA LEU A 27 8.38 -0.05 13.25
C LEU A 27 8.88 -0.14 14.69
N VAL A 28 10.03 0.45 14.99
CA VAL A 28 10.60 0.47 16.34
C VAL A 28 9.65 1.17 17.31
N SER A 29 9.18 2.38 16.96
CA SER A 29 8.22 3.12 17.79
C SER A 29 6.89 2.38 17.95
N GLY A 30 6.42 1.67 16.92
CA GLY A 30 5.21 0.85 17.01
C GLY A 30 5.37 -0.30 18.01
N ILE A 31 6.50 -0.99 17.99
CA ILE A 31 6.82 -2.07 18.94
C ILE A 31 6.96 -1.52 20.37
N GLU A 32 7.64 -0.39 20.55
CA GLU A 32 7.84 0.23 21.86
C GLU A 32 6.52 0.69 22.50
N ALA A 33 5.63 1.28 21.70
CA ALA A 33 4.37 1.82 22.19
C ALA A 33 3.31 0.74 22.42
N ASP A 34 3.18 -0.21 21.49
CA ASP A 34 2.01 -1.11 21.42
C ASP A 34 2.39 -2.59 21.57
N GLY A 35 3.68 -2.91 21.71
CA GLY A 35 4.20 -4.28 21.78
C GLY A 35 4.29 -5.02 20.44
N ARG A 36 3.70 -4.46 19.38
CA ARG A 36 3.75 -4.93 17.98
C ARG A 36 3.70 -3.75 17.01
N ALA A 37 4.21 -3.93 15.80
CA ALA A 37 4.06 -2.97 14.70
C ALA A 37 3.35 -3.59 13.48
N VAL A 38 2.62 -2.77 12.73
CA VAL A 38 1.96 -3.15 11.46
C VAL A 38 2.51 -2.29 10.33
N LEU A 39 3.07 -2.94 9.32
CA LEU A 39 3.56 -2.35 8.08
C LEU A 39 2.69 -2.82 6.91
N MET A 40 1.95 -1.90 6.30
CA MET A 40 1.19 -2.17 5.09
C MET A 40 2.06 -1.92 3.85
N VAL A 41 2.23 -2.93 3.01
CA VAL A 41 3.18 -2.91 1.88
C VAL A 41 2.49 -2.96 0.52
N SER A 42 2.98 -2.12 -0.40
CA SER A 42 2.63 -2.18 -1.82
C SER A 42 3.66 -2.99 -2.58
N GLY A 43 3.27 -3.55 -3.74
CA GLY A 43 4.22 -4.08 -4.70
C GLY A 43 4.98 -3.00 -5.48
N GLY A 44 5.75 -3.44 -6.48
CA GLY A 44 6.39 -2.55 -7.47
C GLY A 44 7.85 -2.23 -7.20
N SER A 45 8.54 -1.69 -8.21
CA SER A 45 10.00 -1.47 -8.15
C SER A 45 10.41 -0.35 -7.18
N SER A 46 9.56 0.65 -6.96
CA SER A 46 9.90 1.83 -6.13
C SER A 46 10.21 1.51 -4.67
N PRO A 47 9.41 0.69 -3.94
CA PRO A 47 9.74 0.33 -2.56
C PRO A 47 10.82 -0.76 -2.43
N ALA A 48 11.18 -1.46 -3.52
CA ALA A 48 12.04 -2.64 -3.45
C ALA A 48 13.41 -2.41 -2.78
N PRO A 49 14.14 -1.30 -3.05
CA PRO A 49 15.40 -1.02 -2.36
C PRO A 49 15.24 -0.85 -0.85
N ALA A 50 14.21 -0.13 -0.40
CA ALA A 50 13.93 0.06 1.02
C ALA A 50 13.51 -1.26 1.70
N TYR A 51 12.74 -2.11 1.04
CA TYR A 51 12.38 -3.44 1.54
C TYR A 51 13.60 -4.34 1.72
N LYS A 52 14.51 -4.34 0.75
CA LYS A 52 15.77 -5.10 0.84
C LYS A 52 16.68 -4.56 1.93
N HIS A 53 16.73 -3.24 2.13
CA HIS A 53 17.47 -2.65 3.23
C HIS A 53 16.88 -3.09 4.58
N LEU A 54 15.57 -2.86 4.76
CA LEU A 54 14.86 -3.18 5.98
C LEU A 54 15.01 -4.64 6.36
N SER A 55 14.89 -5.58 5.41
CA SER A 55 15.00 -7.02 5.66
C SER A 55 16.34 -7.45 6.28
N ASN A 56 17.41 -6.68 6.08
CA ASN A 56 18.74 -6.92 6.66
C ASN A 56 18.90 -6.33 8.07
N LEU A 57 17.95 -5.55 8.57
CA LEU A 57 18.03 -4.96 9.90
C LEU A 57 17.65 -5.96 10.99
N ALA A 58 18.39 -5.95 12.09
CA ALA A 58 18.15 -6.78 13.26
C ALA A 58 17.04 -6.19 14.15
N LEU A 59 15.81 -6.18 13.64
CA LEU A 59 14.61 -5.77 14.37
C LEU A 59 13.93 -6.97 15.05
N ASP A 60 13.02 -6.70 15.99
CA ASP A 60 12.15 -7.69 16.63
C ASP A 60 11.05 -8.17 15.64
N TRP A 61 11.45 -8.81 14.53
CA TRP A 61 10.57 -9.18 13.43
C TRP A 61 9.35 -10.03 13.82
N ALA A 62 9.45 -10.88 14.84
CA ALA A 62 8.30 -11.64 15.36
C ALA A 62 7.17 -10.75 15.93
N LYS A 63 7.47 -9.48 16.22
CA LYS A 63 6.52 -8.45 16.65
C LYS A 63 6.05 -7.54 15.51
N ILE A 64 6.44 -7.83 14.27
CA ILE A 64 6.06 -7.05 13.09
C ILE A 64 5.08 -7.87 12.27
N ASP A 65 3.88 -7.32 12.09
CA ASP A 65 2.89 -7.77 11.13
C ASP A 65 3.13 -7.02 9.80
N VAL A 66 3.43 -7.76 8.75
CA VAL A 66 3.49 -7.24 7.38
C VAL A 66 2.19 -7.65 6.69
N ALA A 67 1.44 -6.69 6.19
CA ALA A 67 0.19 -6.96 5.47
C ALA A 67 0.15 -6.20 4.15
N MET A 68 -0.54 -6.74 3.16
CA MET A 68 -0.55 -6.17 1.82
C MET A 68 -1.52 -4.98 1.71
N VAL A 69 -1.19 -4.02 0.85
CA VAL A 69 -2.11 -2.92 0.49
C VAL A 69 -3.08 -3.36 -0.60
N ASP A 70 -2.62 -4.17 -1.54
CA ASP A 70 -3.42 -4.74 -2.61
C ASP A 70 -2.75 -6.00 -3.19
N GLU A 71 -3.54 -6.82 -3.89
CA GLU A 71 -3.06 -7.99 -4.59
C GLU A 71 -3.88 -8.27 -5.85
N ARG A 72 -3.23 -8.85 -6.84
CA ARG A 72 -3.82 -9.39 -8.07
C ARG A 72 -4.39 -10.77 -7.73
N TRP A 73 -5.60 -11.08 -8.17
CA TRP A 73 -6.22 -12.38 -7.91
C TRP A 73 -5.64 -13.48 -8.82
N VAL A 74 -4.37 -13.80 -8.61
CA VAL A 74 -3.58 -14.79 -9.35
C VAL A 74 -2.92 -15.76 -8.39
N ASP A 75 -2.36 -16.85 -8.92
CA ASP A 75 -1.58 -17.78 -8.11
C ASP A 75 -0.37 -17.09 -7.47
N VAL A 76 0.00 -17.52 -6.27
CA VAL A 76 1.12 -16.94 -5.49
C VAL A 76 2.48 -17.05 -6.17
N ALA A 77 2.63 -17.95 -7.15
CA ALA A 77 3.85 -18.10 -7.95
C ALA A 77 3.84 -17.25 -9.24
N HIS A 78 2.73 -16.55 -9.54
CA HIS A 78 2.59 -15.74 -10.73
C HIS A 78 3.52 -14.52 -10.67
N GLU A 79 4.15 -14.15 -11.78
CA GLU A 79 5.12 -13.04 -11.85
C GLU A 79 4.54 -11.66 -11.48
N LYS A 80 3.21 -11.52 -11.54
CA LYS A 80 2.47 -10.30 -11.16
C LYS A 80 1.94 -10.32 -9.71
N SER A 81 2.22 -11.36 -8.93
CA SER A 81 1.82 -11.41 -7.52
C SER A 81 2.65 -10.43 -6.69
N ASN A 82 1.96 -9.56 -5.96
CA ASN A 82 2.60 -8.70 -4.96
C ASN A 82 3.13 -9.55 -3.79
N GLU A 83 2.47 -10.64 -3.43
CA GLU A 83 2.95 -11.59 -2.42
C GLU A 83 4.31 -12.19 -2.82
N ALA A 84 4.47 -12.66 -4.06
CA ALA A 84 5.75 -13.15 -4.56
C ALA A 84 6.85 -12.07 -4.46
N PHE A 85 6.51 -10.85 -4.87
CA PHE A 85 7.40 -9.70 -4.79
C PHE A 85 7.82 -9.39 -3.34
N ILE A 86 6.88 -9.29 -2.40
CA ILE A 86 7.13 -9.00 -0.98
C ILE A 86 8.00 -10.11 -0.36
N LYS A 87 7.68 -11.37 -0.66
CA LYS A 87 8.48 -12.52 -0.22
C LYS A 87 9.92 -12.42 -0.72
N SER A 88 10.12 -12.07 -1.99
CA SER A 88 11.46 -11.96 -2.60
C SER A 88 12.27 -10.71 -2.18
N THR A 89 11.66 -9.76 -1.48
CA THR A 89 12.29 -8.47 -1.13
C THR A 89 12.35 -8.23 0.37
N LEU A 90 11.20 -8.07 1.02
CA LEU A 90 11.08 -7.72 2.43
C LEU A 90 11.22 -8.92 3.36
N LEU A 91 10.59 -10.05 3.02
CA LEU A 91 10.56 -11.24 3.88
C LEU A 91 11.77 -12.15 3.60
N GLN A 92 12.95 -11.54 3.65
CA GLN A 92 14.25 -12.18 3.48
C GLN A 92 15.11 -11.91 4.72
N ASN A 93 16.22 -12.62 4.88
CA ASN A 93 17.18 -12.38 5.96
C ASN A 93 16.48 -12.36 7.34
N HIS A 94 16.61 -11.28 8.12
CA HIS A 94 15.92 -11.12 9.39
C HIS A 94 14.41 -10.91 9.21
N GLY A 95 14.01 -10.22 8.14
CA GLY A 95 12.61 -9.99 7.75
C GLY A 95 11.78 -11.25 7.53
N ALA A 96 12.41 -12.40 7.29
CA ALA A 96 11.71 -13.68 7.14
C ALA A 96 10.96 -14.12 8.40
N ALA A 97 11.29 -13.57 9.57
CA ALA A 97 10.61 -13.86 10.84
C ALA A 97 9.34 -13.02 11.08
N ALA A 98 8.98 -12.11 10.17
CA ALA A 98 7.75 -11.33 10.28
C ALA A 98 6.50 -12.20 10.16
N ASN A 99 5.42 -11.79 10.82
CA ASN A 99 4.11 -12.38 10.54
C ASN A 99 3.55 -11.76 9.26
N PHE A 100 3.39 -12.55 8.20
CA PHE A 100 2.92 -12.05 6.91
C PHE A 100 1.46 -12.40 6.65
N ILE A 101 0.64 -11.37 6.45
CA ILE A 101 -0.78 -11.48 6.18
C ILE A 101 -1.01 -11.24 4.68
N THR A 102 -1.45 -12.28 3.98
CA THR A 102 -1.71 -12.26 2.54
C THR A 102 -3.16 -11.88 2.24
N MET A 103 -3.41 -11.44 1.00
CA MET A 103 -4.77 -11.18 0.50
C MET A 103 -5.32 -12.33 -0.35
N LYS A 104 -4.48 -12.99 -1.16
CA LYS A 104 -4.91 -14.14 -1.96
C LYS A 104 -5.16 -15.35 -1.05
N ASN A 105 -6.30 -15.99 -1.22
CA ASN A 105 -6.67 -17.25 -0.58
C ASN A 105 -7.17 -18.26 -1.62
N ASN A 106 -7.76 -19.38 -1.18
CA ASN A 106 -8.18 -20.48 -2.06
C ASN A 106 -9.51 -20.23 -2.79
N ALA A 107 -10.17 -19.09 -2.57
CA ALA A 107 -11.40 -18.78 -3.29
C ALA A 107 -11.14 -18.53 -4.78
N GLU A 108 -12.14 -18.86 -5.61
CA GLU A 108 -12.08 -18.76 -7.07
C GLU A 108 -11.96 -17.29 -7.51
N THR A 109 -12.69 -16.40 -6.83
CA THR A 109 -12.72 -14.95 -7.10
C THR A 109 -12.33 -14.15 -5.86
N ALA A 110 -11.77 -12.95 -6.05
CA ALA A 110 -11.48 -11.99 -4.99
C ALA A 110 -12.74 -11.65 -4.21
N GLN A 111 -13.88 -11.52 -4.90
CA GLN A 111 -15.16 -11.24 -4.25
C GLN A 111 -15.53 -12.33 -3.24
N GLN A 112 -15.38 -13.61 -3.61
CA GLN A 112 -15.64 -14.74 -2.71
C GLN A 112 -14.60 -14.83 -1.58
N GLY A 113 -13.34 -14.47 -1.86
CA GLY A 113 -12.26 -14.46 -0.88
C GLY A 113 -12.28 -13.29 0.10
N SER A 114 -13.07 -12.25 -0.17
CA SER A 114 -13.08 -11.00 0.60
C SER A 114 -13.42 -11.17 2.08
N ALA A 115 -14.34 -12.06 2.43
CA ALA A 115 -14.74 -12.26 3.83
C ALA A 115 -13.62 -12.88 4.68
N GLU A 116 -12.86 -13.83 4.11
CA GLU A 116 -11.70 -14.43 4.79
C GLU A 116 -10.56 -13.40 4.94
N CYS A 117 -10.30 -12.63 3.88
CA CYS A 117 -9.30 -11.57 3.90
C CYS A 117 -9.67 -10.49 4.94
N GLU A 118 -10.93 -10.07 4.99
CA GLU A 118 -11.44 -9.11 5.98
C GLU A 118 -11.26 -9.65 7.41
N ALA A 119 -11.60 -10.92 7.66
CA ALA A 119 -11.43 -11.53 8.97
C ALA A 119 -9.97 -11.54 9.44
N ALA A 120 -9.03 -11.79 8.52
CA ALA A 120 -7.60 -11.72 8.81
C ALA A 120 -7.14 -10.28 9.10
N TYR A 121 -7.57 -9.30 8.29
CA TYR A 121 -7.20 -7.89 8.46
C TYR A 121 -7.80 -7.29 9.74
N GLN A 122 -8.96 -7.76 10.20
CA GLN A 122 -9.56 -7.34 11.46
C GLN A 122 -8.72 -7.75 12.70
N GLN A 123 -7.85 -8.75 12.59
CA GLN A 123 -6.93 -9.15 13.67
C GLN A 123 -5.71 -8.22 13.81
N LEU A 124 -5.42 -7.41 12.79
CA LEU A 124 -4.30 -6.47 12.84
C LEU A 124 -4.57 -5.38 13.89
N LYS A 125 -3.53 -5.03 14.65
CA LYS A 125 -3.62 -3.87 15.55
C LYS A 125 -3.88 -2.61 14.73
N ARG A 126 -4.60 -1.67 15.32
CA ARG A 126 -4.91 -0.38 14.73
C ARG A 126 -4.69 0.73 15.75
N PRO A 127 -4.19 1.91 15.34
CA PRO A 127 -3.82 2.26 13.96
C PRO A 127 -2.58 1.52 13.44
N PHE A 128 -2.52 1.27 12.13
CA PHE A 128 -1.34 0.72 11.44
C PHE A 128 -0.17 1.70 11.58
N ASP A 129 1.06 1.25 11.82
CA ASP A 129 2.16 2.18 12.07
C ASP A 129 2.57 2.92 10.81
N VAL A 130 2.59 2.22 9.68
CA VAL A 130 2.91 2.83 8.39
C VAL A 130 2.26 2.06 7.23
N THR A 131 1.69 2.81 6.29
CA THR A 131 1.13 2.28 5.04
C THR A 131 1.88 2.85 3.85
N ILE A 132 2.42 1.99 3.00
CA ILE A 132 3.14 2.41 1.78
C ILE A 132 2.19 2.32 0.61
N LEU A 133 1.93 3.45 -0.06
CA LEU A 133 1.13 3.54 -1.27
C LEU A 133 2.00 3.88 -2.49
N GLY A 134 1.59 3.39 -3.65
CA GLY A 134 2.03 3.89 -4.95
C GLY A 134 0.93 4.66 -5.67
N MET A 135 1.24 5.24 -6.82
CA MET A 135 0.25 5.88 -7.69
C MET A 135 0.43 5.45 -9.15
N GLY A 136 -0.66 5.07 -9.81
CA GLY A 136 -0.72 4.83 -11.26
C GLY A 136 -0.66 6.10 -12.11
N PRO A 137 -0.41 6.00 -13.42
CA PRO A 137 -0.44 7.16 -14.32
C PRO A 137 -1.87 7.69 -14.54
N ASP A 138 -2.88 6.87 -14.26
CA ASP A 138 -4.32 7.13 -14.22
C ASP A 138 -4.81 7.67 -12.86
N GLY A 139 -3.91 7.93 -11.90
CA GLY A 139 -4.27 8.42 -10.57
C GLY A 139 -4.85 7.38 -9.61
N HIS A 140 -4.83 6.08 -9.95
CA HIS A 140 -5.16 5.03 -8.99
C HIS A 140 -4.13 4.96 -7.85
N THR A 141 -4.55 4.42 -6.71
CA THR A 141 -3.64 3.99 -5.62
C THR A 141 -4.17 2.70 -5.01
N ALA A 142 -3.30 1.90 -4.39
CA ALA A 142 -3.61 0.50 -4.09
C ALA A 142 -4.17 -0.19 -5.35
N SER A 143 -5.30 -0.89 -5.25
CA SER A 143 -6.08 -1.30 -6.41
C SER A 143 -7.42 -0.54 -6.52
N LEU A 144 -7.50 0.69 -6.01
CA LEU A 144 -8.63 1.61 -6.23
C LEU A 144 -8.46 2.29 -7.59
N PHE A 145 -8.99 1.68 -8.64
CA PHE A 145 -8.86 2.13 -10.04
C PHE A 145 -10.01 3.03 -10.49
N PRO A 146 -9.74 4.03 -11.36
CA PRO A 146 -10.79 4.86 -11.95
C PRO A 146 -11.91 4.04 -12.58
N HIS A 147 -13.16 4.38 -12.25
CA HIS A 147 -14.39 3.76 -12.77
C HIS A 147 -14.49 2.23 -12.65
N ALA A 148 -13.66 1.59 -11.82
CA ALA A 148 -13.64 0.14 -11.66
C ALA A 148 -14.89 -0.39 -10.93
N GLY A 149 -15.25 -1.63 -11.25
CA GLY A 149 -16.27 -2.36 -10.47
C GLY A 149 -15.79 -2.52 -9.02
N GLY A 150 -16.60 -2.04 -8.08
CA GLY A 150 -16.26 -2.05 -6.64
C GLY A 150 -15.55 -0.80 -6.14
N LEU A 151 -15.19 0.18 -6.99
CA LEU A 151 -14.53 1.42 -6.55
C LEU A 151 -15.37 2.16 -5.50
N GLN A 152 -16.66 2.35 -5.76
CA GLN A 152 -17.58 3.01 -4.82
C GLN A 152 -17.56 2.29 -3.45
N GLN A 153 -17.64 0.97 -3.44
CA GLN A 153 -17.54 0.19 -2.20
C GLN A 153 -16.19 0.43 -1.52
N GLY A 154 -15.08 0.43 -2.27
CA GLY A 154 -13.74 0.69 -1.73
C GLY A 154 -13.56 2.07 -1.11
N LEU A 155 -14.30 3.08 -1.58
CA LEU A 155 -14.25 4.45 -1.07
C LEU A 155 -15.21 4.69 0.11
N GLU A 156 -16.35 3.98 0.17
CA GLU A 156 -17.44 4.29 1.11
C GLU A 156 -17.63 3.26 2.24
N THR A 157 -17.13 2.03 2.09
CA THR A 157 -17.34 0.96 3.09
C THR A 157 -16.53 1.17 4.37
N SER A 158 -17.00 0.57 5.48
CA SER A 158 -16.25 0.47 6.73
C SER A 158 -15.41 -0.81 6.86
N GLN A 159 -15.55 -1.75 5.92
CA GLN A 159 -14.66 -2.92 5.82
C GLN A 159 -13.23 -2.48 5.54
N LEU A 160 -12.25 -3.27 5.96
CA LEU A 160 -10.84 -2.94 5.74
C LEU A 160 -10.37 -3.29 4.32
N VAL A 161 -10.94 -4.35 3.74
CA VAL A 161 -10.61 -4.79 2.38
C VAL A 161 -11.86 -4.90 1.51
N CYS A 162 -11.68 -4.81 0.19
CA CYS A 162 -12.72 -5.13 -0.77
C CYS A 162 -12.12 -5.74 -2.05
N ALA A 163 -12.98 -6.41 -2.82
CA ALA A 163 -12.64 -6.83 -4.16
C ALA A 163 -12.89 -5.70 -5.16
N ILE A 164 -12.00 -5.57 -6.14
CA ILE A 164 -12.12 -4.64 -7.26
C ILE A 164 -12.00 -5.43 -8.56
N ASN A 165 -12.85 -5.11 -9.54
CA ASN A 165 -12.68 -5.54 -10.91
C ASN A 165 -12.31 -4.31 -11.75
N ALA A 166 -11.02 -4.15 -12.01
CA ALA A 166 -10.49 -3.06 -12.79
C ALA A 166 -10.93 -3.15 -14.27
N ILE A 167 -10.86 -2.04 -15.00
CA ILE A 167 -11.10 -2.05 -16.44
C ILE A 167 -9.78 -2.45 -17.12
N GLU A 168 -9.83 -3.40 -18.07
CA GLU A 168 -8.67 -3.78 -18.88
C GLU A 168 -8.13 -2.56 -19.64
N SER A 169 -6.82 -2.30 -19.50
CA SER A 169 -6.11 -1.14 -20.05
C SER A 169 -4.62 -1.42 -20.11
N GLU A 170 -3.82 -0.49 -20.64
CA GLU A 170 -2.36 -0.56 -20.56
C GLU A 170 -1.84 -0.60 -19.11
N VAL A 171 -2.58 -0.01 -18.15
CA VAL A 171 -2.18 0.05 -16.73
C VAL A 171 -2.47 -1.27 -16.01
N THR A 172 -3.62 -1.88 -16.28
CA THR A 172 -4.14 -3.04 -15.56
C THR A 172 -3.81 -4.36 -16.24
N GLY A 173 -3.57 -4.34 -17.56
CA GLY A 173 -3.48 -5.52 -18.39
C GLY A 173 -4.75 -6.38 -18.31
N ASN A 174 -4.60 -7.67 -18.59
CA ASN A 174 -5.69 -8.65 -18.52
C ASN A 174 -5.97 -9.19 -17.10
N ILE A 175 -5.21 -8.76 -16.08
CA ILE A 175 -5.40 -9.17 -14.68
C ILE A 175 -6.19 -8.07 -13.97
N THR A 176 -7.50 -8.10 -14.17
CA THR A 176 -8.41 -7.06 -13.70
C THR A 176 -8.93 -7.29 -12.29
N GLU A 177 -8.98 -8.54 -11.83
CA GLU A 177 -9.50 -8.89 -10.51
C GLU A 177 -8.46 -8.66 -9.41
N ARG A 178 -8.83 -7.88 -8.39
CA ARG A 178 -7.96 -7.43 -7.30
C ARG A 178 -8.62 -7.59 -5.94
N MET A 179 -7.81 -7.78 -4.91
CA MET A 179 -8.14 -7.47 -3.52
C MET A 179 -7.40 -6.19 -3.13
N THR A 180 -8.03 -5.29 -2.39
CA THR A 180 -7.42 -4.00 -2.01
C THR A 180 -7.82 -3.59 -0.60
N LEU A 181 -6.97 -2.79 0.04
CA LEU A 181 -7.38 -1.94 1.14
C LEU A 181 -8.42 -0.92 0.66
N THR A 182 -9.39 -0.65 1.52
CA THR A 182 -10.40 0.39 1.35
C THR A 182 -9.85 1.75 1.83
N LEU A 183 -10.54 2.83 1.49
CA LEU A 183 -10.21 4.16 2.04
C LEU A 183 -10.30 4.16 3.58
N ALA A 184 -11.29 3.46 4.15
CA ALA A 184 -11.46 3.33 5.60
C ALA A 184 -10.28 2.63 6.28
N ALA A 185 -9.66 1.63 5.64
CA ALA A 185 -8.44 1.02 6.16
C ALA A 185 -7.23 1.94 6.02
N ILE A 186 -7.04 2.60 4.87
CA ILE A 186 -5.93 3.54 4.68
C ILE A 186 -5.97 4.64 5.74
N ALA A 187 -7.17 5.14 6.07
CA ALA A 187 -7.41 6.13 7.11
C ALA A 187 -7.06 5.67 8.54
N GLN A 188 -6.84 4.37 8.76
CA GLN A 188 -6.41 3.80 10.05
C GLN A 188 -4.89 3.71 10.18
N SER A 189 -4.13 4.41 9.34
CA SER A 189 -2.66 4.48 9.41
C SER A 189 -2.22 5.69 10.25
N LYS A 190 -1.20 5.52 11.11
CA LYS A 190 -0.52 6.64 11.78
C LYS A 190 0.11 7.57 10.74
N VAL A 191 0.74 6.99 9.72
CA VAL A 191 1.27 7.69 8.53
C VAL A 191 1.10 6.85 7.27
N VAL A 192 0.72 7.51 6.18
CA VAL A 192 0.74 6.97 4.82
C VAL A 192 1.96 7.54 4.10
N LYS A 193 2.79 6.69 3.49
CA LYS A 193 3.92 7.10 2.66
C LYS A 193 3.59 6.83 1.19
N LEU A 194 3.33 7.88 0.43
CA LEU A 194 3.05 7.80 -1.00
C LEU A 194 4.36 7.92 -1.79
N LEU A 195 4.73 6.86 -2.50
CA LEU A 195 5.93 6.82 -3.32
C LEU A 195 5.59 7.14 -4.78
N ILE A 196 6.10 8.26 -5.28
CA ILE A 196 6.00 8.68 -6.67
C ILE A 196 7.40 9.01 -7.20
N SER A 197 7.69 8.74 -8.47
CA SER A 197 9.00 9.07 -9.04
C SER A 197 8.87 9.45 -10.51
N GLY A 198 9.74 10.36 -10.96
CA GLY A 198 9.69 10.94 -12.30
C GLY A 198 8.65 12.04 -12.44
N GLU A 199 8.87 12.89 -13.44
CA GLU A 199 8.04 14.06 -13.72
C GLU A 199 6.60 13.69 -14.10
N GLU A 200 6.41 12.56 -14.79
CA GLU A 200 5.07 12.08 -15.16
C GLU A 200 4.20 11.82 -13.93
N LYS A 201 4.75 11.11 -12.93
CA LYS A 201 4.04 10.85 -11.68
C LYS A 201 3.86 12.12 -10.85
N LEU A 202 4.82 13.05 -10.89
CA LEU A 202 4.66 14.33 -10.20
C LEU A 202 3.50 15.15 -10.80
N ALA A 203 3.36 15.16 -12.12
CA ALA A 203 2.28 15.85 -12.81
C ALA A 203 0.90 15.25 -12.44
N VAL A 204 0.78 13.92 -12.45
CA VAL A 204 -0.46 13.22 -12.05
C VAL A 204 -0.78 13.48 -10.57
N TYR A 205 0.21 13.47 -9.68
CA TYR A 205 0.01 13.81 -8.28
C TYR A 205 -0.49 15.26 -8.09
N LYS A 206 0.12 16.23 -8.79
CA LYS A 206 -0.31 17.63 -8.76
C LYS A 206 -1.75 17.78 -9.27
N ALA A 207 -2.14 17.03 -10.30
CA ALA A 207 -3.51 17.02 -10.82
C ALA A 207 -4.50 16.41 -9.81
N ALA A 208 -4.12 15.34 -9.09
CA ALA A 208 -4.94 14.79 -8.02
C ALA A 208 -5.09 15.80 -6.86
N LYS A 209 -4.00 16.45 -6.44
CA LYS A 209 -3.98 17.45 -5.35
C LYS A 209 -4.82 18.69 -5.67
N ALA A 210 -4.97 19.05 -6.94
CA ALA A 210 -5.80 20.18 -7.36
C ALA A 210 -7.32 19.95 -7.18
N GLY A 211 -7.74 18.71 -6.85
CA GLY A 211 -9.15 18.34 -6.68
C GLY A 211 -9.80 17.81 -7.96
N GLY A 212 -11.09 17.51 -7.87
CA GLY A 212 -11.90 16.88 -8.94
C GLY A 212 -12.64 15.63 -8.43
N ASP A 213 -13.24 14.88 -9.34
CA ASP A 213 -14.00 13.66 -9.02
C ASP A 213 -13.06 12.52 -8.60
N GLU A 214 -13.39 11.83 -7.50
CA GLU A 214 -12.64 10.69 -6.98
C GLU A 214 -12.76 9.46 -7.89
N ASN A 215 -13.81 9.39 -8.72
CA ASN A 215 -13.96 8.33 -9.73
C ASN A 215 -12.95 8.45 -10.87
N ASP A 216 -12.51 9.66 -11.20
CA ASP A 216 -11.51 9.89 -12.25
C ASP A 216 -10.09 9.63 -11.74
N MET A 217 -9.82 9.98 -10.48
CA MET A 217 -8.51 9.82 -9.84
C MET A 217 -8.69 9.43 -8.37
N PRO A 218 -8.78 8.13 -8.05
CA PRO A 218 -9.07 7.64 -6.69
C PRO A 218 -8.08 8.11 -5.62
N LEU A 219 -6.84 8.47 -5.98
CA LEU A 219 -5.91 9.11 -5.05
C LEU A 219 -6.50 10.38 -4.41
N ARG A 220 -7.40 11.09 -5.09
CA ARG A 220 -8.11 12.26 -4.54
C ARG A 220 -8.82 11.94 -3.23
N ALA A 221 -9.44 10.77 -3.10
CA ALA A 221 -10.12 10.37 -1.87
C ALA A 221 -9.15 10.32 -0.69
N VAL A 222 -7.95 9.79 -0.91
CA VAL A 222 -6.87 9.76 0.10
C VAL A 222 -6.40 11.17 0.44
N LEU A 223 -6.16 12.02 -0.56
CA LEU A 223 -5.68 13.40 -0.36
C LEU A 223 -6.75 14.31 0.30
N ASN A 224 -8.03 14.01 0.11
CA ASN A 224 -9.15 14.76 0.66
C ASN A 224 -9.56 14.29 2.05
N HIS A 225 -9.20 13.06 2.45
CA HIS A 225 -9.64 12.46 3.72
C HIS A 225 -9.12 13.25 4.93
N PRO A 226 -9.99 13.71 5.85
CA PRO A 226 -9.63 14.67 6.90
C PRO A 226 -8.70 14.14 7.99
N THR A 227 -8.59 12.82 8.15
CA THR A 227 -7.79 12.19 9.21
C THR A 227 -6.49 11.56 8.71
N ILE A 228 -6.27 11.51 7.39
CA ILE A 228 -5.07 10.89 6.83
C ILE A 228 -3.89 11.84 6.99
N ASN A 229 -2.80 11.31 7.56
CA ASN A 229 -1.48 11.94 7.51
C ASN A 229 -0.69 11.28 6.39
N ILE A 230 -0.30 12.04 5.37
CA ILE A 230 0.40 11.52 4.20
C ILE A 230 1.72 12.24 3.99
N GLU A 231 2.78 11.46 3.87
CA GLU A 231 4.09 11.91 3.41
C GLU A 231 4.26 11.50 1.95
N VAL A 232 4.46 12.46 1.07
CA VAL A 232 4.68 12.24 -0.36
C VAL A 232 6.18 12.25 -0.64
N TYR A 233 6.71 11.11 -1.05
CA TYR A 233 8.12 10.94 -1.39
C TYR A 233 8.26 11.03 -2.91
N TRP A 234 9.07 11.97 -3.39
CA TRP A 234 9.35 12.12 -4.82
C TRP A 234 10.84 12.29 -5.11
N ALA A 235 11.30 11.62 -6.17
CA ALA A 235 12.61 11.81 -6.78
C ALA A 235 12.47 11.81 -8.31
N PRO A 236 13.39 12.45 -9.05
CA PRO A 236 13.37 12.47 -10.51
C PRO A 236 13.54 11.07 -11.14
#